data_AF-A0A2N2YG96-F1
#
_entry.id   AF-A0A2N2YG96-F1
#
_cell.length_a   1.000
_cell.length_b   1.000
_cell.length_c   1.000
_cell.angle_alpha   90.00
_cell.angle_beta   90.00
_cell.angle_gamma   90.00
#
_symmetry.space_group_name_H-M   'P 1'
#
loop_
_entity.id
_entity.type
_entity.pdbx_description
1 polymer ?
#
loop_
_entity_poly.entity_id
_entity_poly.type
_entity_poly.pdbx_seq_one_letter_code
_entity_poly.pdbx_strand_id
1 'polypeptide(L)'
;MLKYLLSVAVVLILTLIMVNVFHDEDDYNLKLEELKHKYVFKAVPSVDHRKLPALQKKFETPQEVTEACLSCHTETHKEVMASSHWNWERVSYVEGRGISSAGKKNVMNNFCLGTNSNQKSCAKCHIGYGMTDSQYDFNNTRNVDCMVCHDNSEEYLKGASMAGYPDRTVNLEHVAQSVGLPQKSNCGSCHFFSGGGNNVKHGDLESAQLSCSRDVDVHMGANGLNLECVACHTAENHQILGKLYSVSTDNTNRVTCEQCHTNSAHLSDVLNRHSSKVSCQACHIPEYAKVNSTKMAWKWSDAGKLKDGKPYEEDDSLGNHTYLSIKGSFKWARNVRPDYIWFNGTADQYLLGDTIQSVPVKMNRLNGSYHDRLSKIIPVKIHTGDQIYDKVYNRLVQPKLYGETAGDSAFWKDFKWDEAVAAGMKEAGLPYSGQYGFVETEMYWPLNHMVAPKGQAVGCTECHTRENGRLAKLTGFYLPGRDRNRLQDSIGYWMFMLTLAAVFGHALIRIFTKNYRQRYEKQIVSYDEGKPGE
;
A
#
# COMPACT_ATOMS: atom_id res chain seq x y z
N MET A 1 24.44 53.39 37.64
CA MET A 1 24.85 52.91 36.31
C MET A 1 25.18 51.41 36.30
N LEU A 2 26.12 50.93 37.14
CA LEU A 2 26.57 49.53 37.15
C LEU A 2 25.46 48.48 37.41
N LYS A 3 24.53 48.75 38.34
CA LYS A 3 23.38 47.86 38.61
C LYS A 3 22.44 47.69 37.41
N TYR A 4 22.18 48.76 36.65
CA TYR A 4 21.32 48.69 35.47
C TYR A 4 22.00 47.97 34.31
N LEU A 5 23.32 48.15 34.15
CA LEU A 5 24.13 47.38 33.20
C LEU A 5 24.12 45.88 33.51
N LEU A 6 24.20 45.51 34.80
CA LEU A 6 24.16 44.11 35.22
C LEU A 6 22.80 43.45 34.93
N SER A 7 21.70 44.15 35.22
CA SER A 7 20.35 43.64 34.95
C SER A 7 20.10 43.46 33.45
N VAL A 8 20.53 44.40 32.62
CA VAL A 8 20.42 44.32 31.16
C VAL A 8 21.25 43.15 30.62
N ALA A 9 22.47 42.96 31.13
CA ALA A 9 23.31 41.82 30.74
C ALA A 9 22.68 40.47 31.11
N VAL A 10 22.10 40.34 32.31
CA VAL A 10 21.42 39.11 32.74
C VAL A 10 20.20 38.81 31.86
N VAL A 11 19.38 39.82 31.54
CA VAL A 11 18.24 39.64 30.64
C VAL A 11 18.70 39.25 29.24
N LEU A 12 19.73 39.90 28.69
CA LEU A 12 20.31 39.53 27.39
C LEU A 12 20.84 38.10 27.37
N ILE A 13 21.55 37.68 28.42
CA ILE A 13 22.06 36.31 28.55
C ILE A 13 20.91 35.31 28.65
N LEU A 14 19.89 35.58 29.47
CA LEU A 14 18.72 34.70 29.58
C LEU A 14 17.95 34.61 28.26
N THR A 15 17.80 35.72 27.53
CA THR A 15 17.18 35.74 26.21
C THR A 15 18.03 34.97 25.20
N LEU A 16 19.35 35.11 25.20
CA LEU A 16 20.25 34.34 24.33
C LEU A 16 20.23 32.85 24.68
N ILE A 17 20.16 32.48 25.97
CA ILE A 17 19.98 31.10 26.40
C ILE A 17 18.61 30.57 25.94
N MET A 18 17.54 31.35 26.11
CA MET A 18 16.22 30.95 25.62
C MET A 18 16.20 30.81 24.11
N VAL A 19 16.77 31.74 23.36
CA VAL A 19 16.93 31.59 21.91
C VAL A 19 17.72 30.33 21.63
N ASN A 20 18.90 30.11 22.21
CA ASN A 20 19.68 28.90 21.95
C ASN A 20 19.01 27.57 22.38
N VAL A 21 18.14 27.61 23.41
CA VAL A 21 17.40 26.43 23.89
C VAL A 21 16.13 26.16 23.07
N PHE A 22 15.50 27.20 22.51
CA PHE A 22 14.28 27.11 21.72
C PHE A 22 14.50 27.27 20.22
N HIS A 23 15.71 27.60 19.80
CA HIS A 23 16.14 27.64 18.42
C HIS A 23 16.61 26.24 18.06
N ASP A 24 15.70 25.47 17.46
CA ASP A 24 16.11 24.34 16.64
C ASP A 24 16.91 24.91 15.47
N GLU A 25 18.20 24.59 15.38
CA GLU A 25 18.91 24.77 14.11
C GLU A 25 18.15 23.97 13.04
N ASP A 26 17.91 24.58 11.89
CA ASP A 26 17.38 23.86 10.73
C ASP A 26 18.43 22.82 10.31
N ASP A 27 18.32 21.61 10.86
CA ASP A 27 19.23 20.50 10.53
C ASP A 27 19.11 20.19 9.03
N TYR A 28 20.11 20.65 8.28
CA TYR A 28 20.08 20.68 6.83
C TYR A 28 20.43 19.30 6.28
N ASN A 29 19.43 18.58 5.76
CA ASN A 29 19.64 17.27 5.16
C ASN A 29 20.19 17.41 3.73
N LEU A 30 21.52 17.57 3.61
CA LEU A 30 22.22 17.73 2.33
C LEU A 30 21.87 16.63 1.31
N LYS A 31 21.77 15.37 1.75
CA LYS A 31 21.41 14.24 0.87
C LYS A 31 20.02 14.41 0.27
N LEU A 32 19.07 14.93 1.03
CA LEU A 32 17.73 15.22 0.54
C LEU A 32 17.73 16.34 -0.51
N GLU A 33 18.55 17.38 -0.31
CA GLU A 33 18.68 18.46 -1.28
C GLU A 33 19.34 17.98 -2.59
N GLU A 34 20.39 17.16 -2.51
CA GLU A 34 20.99 16.53 -3.69
C GLU A 34 19.97 15.69 -4.49
N LEU A 35 19.13 14.92 -3.80
CA LEU A 35 18.05 14.17 -4.43
C LEU A 35 17.03 15.09 -5.10
N LYS A 36 16.60 16.16 -4.44
CA LYS A 36 15.70 17.14 -5.06
C LYS A 36 16.30 17.71 -6.34
N HIS A 37 17.56 18.14 -6.30
CA HIS A 37 18.26 18.64 -7.49
C HIS A 37 18.30 17.62 -8.63
N LYS A 38 18.54 16.33 -8.32
CA LYS A 38 18.55 15.26 -9.32
C LYS A 38 17.21 15.10 -10.05
N TYR A 39 16.09 15.22 -9.33
CA TYR A 39 14.75 14.96 -9.89
C TYR A 39 14.01 16.20 -10.40
N VAL A 40 14.55 17.41 -10.18
CA VAL A 40 13.97 18.65 -10.72
C VAL A 40 14.08 18.72 -12.25
N PHE A 41 15.12 18.12 -12.84
CA PHE A 41 15.32 18.15 -14.29
C PHE A 41 14.56 17.03 -15.00
N LYS A 42 13.68 17.39 -15.92
CA LYS A 42 13.01 16.42 -16.80
C LYS A 42 13.96 15.97 -17.91
N ALA A 43 13.89 14.69 -18.26
CA ALA A 43 14.64 14.15 -19.39
C ALA A 43 14.18 14.80 -20.70
N VAL A 44 15.14 15.20 -21.54
CA VAL A 44 14.86 15.74 -22.87
C VAL A 44 14.80 14.56 -23.85
N PRO A 45 13.72 14.41 -24.64
CA PRO A 45 13.64 13.35 -25.65
C PRO A 45 14.77 13.47 -26.67
N SER A 46 15.38 12.34 -27.02
CA SER A 46 16.44 12.29 -28.04
C SER A 46 15.90 12.36 -29.48
N VAL A 47 14.62 12.04 -29.69
CA VAL A 47 13.95 12.00 -31.00
C VAL A 47 12.57 12.64 -30.92
N ASP A 48 12.19 13.39 -31.96
CA ASP A 48 10.84 13.93 -32.15
C ASP A 48 10.06 13.03 -33.12
N HIS A 49 9.19 12.18 -32.58
CA HIS A 49 8.43 11.18 -33.34
C HIS A 49 7.50 11.78 -34.41
N ARG A 50 7.03 13.03 -34.23
CA ARG A 50 6.21 13.75 -35.23
C ARG A 50 6.91 13.96 -36.56
N LYS A 51 8.24 13.97 -36.56
CA LYS A 51 9.07 14.20 -37.76
C LYS A 51 9.41 12.91 -38.50
N LEU A 52 9.04 11.74 -37.97
CA LEU A 52 9.38 10.45 -38.57
C LEU A 52 8.39 10.10 -39.67
N PRO A 53 8.83 9.89 -40.93
CA PRO A 53 7.93 9.55 -42.04
C PRO A 53 7.10 8.28 -41.80
N ALA A 54 7.63 7.32 -41.05
CA ALA A 54 6.92 6.08 -40.69
C ALA A 54 5.64 6.33 -39.86
N LEU A 55 5.55 7.49 -39.18
CA LEU A 55 4.43 7.90 -38.32
C LEU A 55 3.57 9.01 -38.95
N GLN A 56 3.94 9.52 -40.13
CA GLN A 56 3.20 10.55 -40.88
C GLN A 56 2.22 9.90 -41.86
N LYS A 57 1.37 9.03 -41.31
CA LYS A 57 0.33 8.34 -42.07
C LYS A 57 -0.86 8.04 -41.17
N LYS A 58 -2.02 7.87 -41.80
CA LYS A 58 -3.19 7.33 -41.14
C LYS A 58 -2.99 5.84 -40.85
N PHE A 59 -3.30 5.43 -39.63
CA PHE A 59 -3.31 4.03 -39.21
C PHE A 59 -4.76 3.55 -39.11
N GLU A 60 -5.08 2.43 -39.75
CA GLU A 60 -6.42 1.82 -39.69
C GLU A 60 -6.56 0.87 -38.50
N THR A 61 -5.44 0.31 -38.04
CA THR A 61 -5.40 -0.59 -36.88
C THR A 61 -4.27 -0.21 -35.92
N PRO A 62 -4.41 -0.48 -34.61
CA PRO A 62 -3.32 -0.24 -33.66
C PRO A 62 -2.10 -1.15 -33.92
N GLN A 63 -2.30 -2.32 -34.55
CA GLN A 63 -1.19 -3.18 -34.96
C GLN A 63 -0.31 -2.54 -36.03
N GLU A 64 -0.87 -1.74 -36.95
CA GLU A 64 -0.05 -0.99 -37.92
C GLU A 64 0.84 0.06 -37.23
N VAL A 65 0.38 0.62 -36.10
CA VAL A 65 1.23 1.48 -35.26
C VAL A 65 2.38 0.67 -34.67
N THR A 66 2.09 -0.49 -34.07
CA THR A 66 3.12 -1.38 -33.53
C THR A 66 4.13 -1.77 -34.60
N GLU A 67 3.71 -2.15 -35.80
CA GLU A 67 4.61 -2.43 -36.92
C GLU A 67 5.50 -1.24 -37.28
N ALA A 68 4.93 -0.02 -37.33
CA ALA A 68 5.71 1.18 -37.58
C ALA A 68 6.76 1.41 -36.48
N CYS A 69 6.40 1.23 -35.21
CA CYS A 69 7.35 1.29 -34.10
C CYS A 69 8.48 0.25 -34.26
N LEU A 70 8.13 -0.99 -34.61
CA LEU A 70 9.09 -2.10 -34.75
C LEU A 70 10.03 -1.94 -35.94
N SER A 71 9.73 -1.05 -36.90
CA SER A 71 10.68 -0.71 -37.97
C SER A 71 11.94 0.01 -37.46
N CYS A 72 11.88 0.63 -36.27
CA CYS A 72 13.02 1.26 -35.60
C CYS A 72 13.38 0.59 -34.27
N HIS A 73 12.39 0.13 -33.50
CA HIS A 73 12.55 -0.54 -32.20
C HIS A 73 12.54 -2.06 -32.35
N THR A 74 13.47 -2.59 -33.16
CA THR A 74 13.40 -3.95 -33.68
C THR A 74 13.45 -5.05 -32.61
N GLU A 75 13.99 -4.76 -31.42
CA GLU A 75 14.16 -5.75 -30.34
C GLU A 75 13.24 -5.50 -29.14
N THR A 76 12.64 -4.31 -29.04
CA THR A 76 11.87 -3.88 -27.86
C THR A 76 10.66 -4.76 -27.58
N HIS A 77 10.02 -5.32 -28.61
CA HIS A 77 8.92 -6.26 -28.41
C HIS A 77 9.34 -7.50 -27.61
N LYS A 78 10.56 -8.01 -27.79
CA LYS A 78 11.06 -9.19 -27.07
C LYS A 78 11.17 -8.90 -25.58
N GLU A 79 11.65 -7.72 -25.24
CA GLU A 79 11.75 -7.23 -23.86
C GLU A 79 10.37 -7.11 -23.20
N VAL A 80 9.41 -6.49 -23.90
CA VAL A 80 8.04 -6.33 -23.43
C VAL A 80 7.35 -7.68 -23.26
N MET A 81 7.49 -8.57 -24.24
CA MET A 81 6.89 -9.91 -24.22
C MET A 81 7.52 -10.83 -23.18
N ALA A 82 8.75 -10.56 -22.73
CA ALA A 82 9.36 -11.26 -21.59
C ALA A 82 8.86 -10.75 -20.23
N SER A 83 8.14 -9.62 -20.18
CA SER A 83 7.69 -9.00 -18.93
C SER A 83 6.45 -9.68 -18.32
N SER A 84 6.22 -9.45 -17.02
CA SER A 84 4.97 -9.87 -16.37
C SER A 84 3.75 -9.07 -16.83
N HIS A 85 3.94 -7.87 -17.38
CA HIS A 85 2.83 -7.06 -17.89
C HIS A 85 2.22 -7.74 -19.13
N TRP A 86 3.07 -8.35 -19.97
CA TRP A 86 2.64 -9.17 -21.10
C TRP A 86 2.10 -10.52 -20.65
N ASN A 87 2.86 -11.30 -19.89
CA ASN A 87 2.49 -12.69 -19.57
C ASN A 87 1.39 -12.81 -18.50
N TRP A 88 1.15 -11.74 -17.72
CA TRP A 88 0.27 -11.74 -16.54
C TRP A 88 0.62 -12.82 -15.50
N GLU A 89 1.85 -13.30 -15.52
CA GLU A 89 2.35 -14.32 -14.62
C GLU A 89 3.84 -14.11 -14.32
N ARG A 90 4.27 -14.70 -13.21
CA ARG A 90 5.64 -14.76 -12.74
C ARG A 90 5.85 -16.13 -12.13
N VAL A 91 6.95 -16.77 -12.52
CA VAL A 91 7.36 -18.04 -11.92
C VAL A 91 8.28 -17.75 -10.75
N SER A 92 7.98 -18.36 -9.60
CA SER A 92 8.77 -18.24 -8.39
C SER A 92 8.67 -19.49 -7.54
N TYR A 93 9.67 -19.71 -6.68
CA TYR A 93 9.63 -20.76 -5.67
C TYR A 93 8.79 -20.29 -4.47
N VAL A 94 7.91 -21.15 -3.98
CA VAL A 94 7.08 -20.94 -2.79
C VAL A 94 7.34 -22.09 -1.84
N GLU A 95 7.75 -21.78 -0.61
CA GLU A 95 7.96 -22.80 0.42
C GLU A 95 6.67 -23.60 0.67
N GLY A 96 6.78 -24.93 0.67
CA GLY A 96 5.63 -25.84 0.83
C GLY A 96 4.84 -26.12 -0.46
N ARG A 97 4.95 -25.29 -1.51
CA ARG A 97 4.27 -25.50 -2.80
C ARG A 97 5.23 -25.86 -3.95
N GLY A 98 6.49 -25.44 -3.87
CA GLY A 98 7.48 -25.64 -4.93
C GLY A 98 7.48 -24.50 -5.96
N ILE A 99 7.86 -24.80 -7.20
CA ILE A 99 7.82 -23.83 -8.30
C ILE A 99 6.35 -23.55 -8.67
N SER A 100 5.94 -22.30 -8.59
CA SER A 100 4.56 -21.85 -8.82
C SER A 100 4.53 -20.67 -9.79
N SER A 101 3.52 -20.65 -10.68
CA SER A 101 3.26 -19.51 -11.57
C SER A 101 2.12 -18.66 -11.00
N ALA A 102 2.49 -17.55 -10.36
CA ALA A 102 1.55 -16.61 -9.76
C ALA A 102 1.46 -15.33 -10.59
N GLY A 103 0.24 -14.83 -10.77
CA GLY A 103 -0.04 -13.57 -11.43
C GLY A 103 -1.50 -13.45 -11.83
N LYS A 104 -1.89 -12.33 -12.45
CA LYS A 104 -3.28 -12.03 -12.81
C LYS A 104 -3.93 -13.14 -13.64
N LYS A 105 -3.15 -13.90 -14.41
CA LYS A 105 -3.62 -15.05 -15.22
C LYS A 105 -4.18 -16.20 -14.37
N ASN A 106 -3.57 -16.50 -13.22
CA ASN A 106 -3.82 -17.72 -12.44
C ASN A 106 -4.31 -17.46 -11.00
N VAL A 107 -4.06 -16.25 -10.45
CA VAL A 107 -4.42 -15.87 -9.08
C VAL A 107 -5.87 -15.44 -9.01
N MET A 108 -6.59 -16.00 -8.03
CA MET A 108 -7.93 -15.54 -7.67
C MET A 108 -7.84 -14.36 -6.70
N ASN A 109 -8.73 -13.39 -6.82
CA ASN A 109 -8.90 -12.29 -5.87
C ASN A 109 -10.35 -12.22 -5.39
N ASN A 110 -10.62 -11.46 -4.33
CA ASN A 110 -11.98 -11.23 -3.82
C ASN A 110 -12.62 -9.93 -4.34
N PHE A 111 -12.25 -9.51 -5.55
CA PHE A 111 -12.92 -8.44 -6.29
C PHE A 111 -13.69 -9.06 -7.47
N CYS A 112 -13.12 -9.02 -8.67
CA CYS A 112 -13.70 -9.61 -9.88
C CYS A 112 -13.40 -11.10 -10.02
N LEU A 113 -13.01 -11.78 -8.94
CA LEU A 113 -12.69 -13.21 -8.90
C LEU A 113 -11.41 -13.54 -9.69
N GLY A 114 -11.52 -13.98 -10.93
CA GLY A 114 -10.38 -14.32 -11.79
C GLY A 114 -10.64 -13.99 -13.26
N THR A 115 -9.58 -13.96 -14.07
CA THR A 115 -9.66 -13.50 -15.46
C THR A 115 -10.08 -14.58 -16.45
N ASN A 116 -9.94 -15.87 -16.10
CA ASN A 116 -10.32 -16.97 -16.97
C ASN A 116 -11.84 -16.91 -17.24
N SER A 117 -12.28 -17.19 -18.48
CA SER A 117 -13.62 -16.92 -19.02
C SER A 117 -14.09 -15.46 -19.08
N ASN A 118 -13.24 -14.51 -18.72
CA ASN A 118 -13.56 -13.08 -18.61
C ASN A 118 -12.51 -12.18 -19.28
N GLN A 119 -11.62 -12.75 -20.09
CA GLN A 119 -10.42 -12.12 -20.64
C GLN A 119 -10.80 -10.90 -21.48
N LYS A 120 -11.80 -11.01 -22.36
CA LYS A 120 -12.28 -9.90 -23.20
C LYS A 120 -12.60 -8.62 -22.41
N SER A 121 -13.18 -8.74 -21.22
CA SER A 121 -13.42 -7.60 -20.32
C SER A 121 -12.17 -7.16 -19.57
N CYS A 122 -11.41 -8.12 -19.06
CA CYS A 122 -10.23 -7.90 -18.21
C CYS A 122 -9.01 -7.34 -18.97
N ALA A 123 -8.93 -7.61 -20.27
CA ALA A 123 -7.85 -7.25 -21.18
C ALA A 123 -7.80 -5.75 -21.48
N LYS A 124 -8.81 -4.97 -21.05
CA LYS A 124 -8.72 -3.50 -20.99
C LYS A 124 -7.43 -3.05 -20.27
N CYS A 125 -6.93 -3.84 -19.32
CA CYS A 125 -5.69 -3.55 -18.60
C CYS A 125 -4.52 -4.49 -18.96
N HIS A 126 -4.58 -5.17 -20.11
CA HIS A 126 -3.44 -5.93 -20.66
C HIS A 126 -2.65 -5.01 -21.61
N ILE A 127 -1.33 -5.15 -21.67
CA ILE A 127 -0.49 -4.35 -22.57
C ILE A 127 -0.42 -4.93 -23.99
N GLY A 128 -1.52 -5.51 -24.45
CA GLY A 128 -1.67 -6.04 -25.78
C GLY A 128 -3.09 -5.96 -26.32
N TYR A 129 -3.25 -6.41 -27.57
CA TYR A 129 -4.48 -6.34 -28.35
C TYR A 129 -5.03 -7.73 -28.66
N GLY A 130 -6.35 -7.91 -28.52
CA GLY A 130 -7.06 -9.10 -29.00
C GLY A 130 -7.11 -10.27 -28.02
N MET A 131 -6.96 -10.04 -26.72
CA MET A 131 -7.12 -11.09 -25.70
C MET A 131 -8.61 -11.34 -25.40
N THR A 132 -9.23 -12.22 -26.17
CA THR A 132 -10.64 -12.59 -26.03
C THR A 132 -10.88 -13.73 -25.05
N ASP A 133 -9.96 -14.69 -25.00
CA ASP A 133 -10.07 -15.96 -24.29
C ASP A 133 -8.68 -16.52 -23.94
N SER A 134 -8.61 -17.78 -23.51
CA SER A 134 -7.36 -18.45 -23.09
C SER A 134 -6.42 -18.82 -24.23
N GLN A 135 -6.86 -18.75 -25.50
CA GLN A 135 -6.07 -19.07 -26.70
C GLN A 135 -5.32 -17.87 -27.26
N TYR A 136 -5.18 -16.80 -26.48
CA TYR A 136 -4.42 -15.62 -26.87
C TYR A 136 -2.98 -15.95 -27.28
N ASP A 137 -2.57 -15.48 -28.46
CA ASP A 137 -1.23 -15.71 -28.98
C ASP A 137 -0.22 -14.74 -28.35
N PHE A 138 0.45 -15.21 -27.29
CA PHE A 138 1.53 -14.49 -26.61
C PHE A 138 2.82 -14.37 -27.44
N ASN A 139 2.91 -15.00 -28.61
CA ASN A 139 4.07 -14.91 -29.51
C ASN A 139 3.85 -13.90 -30.64
N ASN A 140 2.63 -13.38 -30.83
CA ASN A 140 2.36 -12.40 -31.87
C ASN A 140 2.83 -11.00 -31.47
N THR A 141 3.97 -10.59 -32.01
CA THR A 141 4.61 -9.30 -31.71
C THR A 141 3.77 -8.09 -32.13
N ARG A 142 2.90 -8.24 -33.14
CA ARG A 142 1.98 -7.17 -33.59
C ARG A 142 0.96 -6.81 -32.53
N ASN A 143 0.68 -7.73 -31.60
CA ASN A 143 -0.30 -7.51 -30.54
C ASN A 143 0.29 -6.74 -29.34
N VAL A 144 1.57 -6.35 -29.36
CA VAL A 144 2.15 -5.49 -28.31
C VAL A 144 1.55 -4.09 -28.40
N ASP A 145 0.98 -3.61 -27.29
CA ASP A 145 0.47 -2.25 -27.17
C ASP A 145 1.57 -1.31 -26.65
N CYS A 146 2.26 -0.65 -27.57
CA CYS A 146 3.29 0.34 -27.21
C CYS A 146 2.68 1.63 -26.64
N MET A 147 1.47 1.98 -27.05
CA MET A 147 0.88 3.31 -26.80
C MET A 147 0.33 3.44 -25.38
N VAL A 148 -0.22 2.37 -24.80
CA VAL A 148 -0.79 2.40 -23.43
C VAL A 148 0.19 2.92 -22.38
N CYS A 149 1.49 2.66 -22.58
CA CYS A 149 2.55 3.10 -21.68
C CYS A 149 3.24 4.39 -22.12
N HIS A 150 3.21 4.73 -23.42
CA HIS A 150 4.08 5.76 -23.99
C HIS A 150 3.34 6.98 -24.57
N ASP A 151 2.01 6.93 -24.71
CA ASP A 151 1.24 8.08 -25.21
C ASP A 151 1.36 9.30 -24.29
N ASN A 152 1.80 10.44 -24.83
CA ASN A 152 1.77 11.73 -24.14
C ASN A 152 0.80 12.74 -24.77
N SER A 153 -0.09 12.30 -25.67
CA SER A 153 -1.17 13.14 -26.21
C SER A 153 -2.37 13.28 -25.26
N GLU A 154 -2.48 12.38 -24.28
CA GLU A 154 -3.65 12.20 -23.41
C GLU A 154 -4.93 11.71 -24.14
N GLU A 155 -4.81 11.26 -25.39
CA GLU A 155 -5.94 10.75 -26.17
C GLU A 155 -6.07 9.22 -26.14
N TYR A 156 -4.99 8.49 -25.79
CA TYR A 156 -5.03 7.04 -25.84
C TYR A 156 -5.83 6.44 -24.69
N LEU A 157 -6.87 5.68 -25.03
CA LEU A 157 -7.62 4.89 -24.06
C LEU A 157 -8.07 3.55 -24.65
N LYS A 158 -7.95 2.48 -23.87
CA LYS A 158 -8.45 1.15 -24.24
C LYS A 158 -9.97 1.08 -24.04
N GLY A 159 -10.68 0.56 -25.04
CA GLY A 159 -12.13 0.43 -25.03
C GLY A 159 -12.61 -0.53 -23.93
N ALA A 160 -13.79 -0.25 -23.37
CA ALA A 160 -14.38 -1.12 -22.36
C ALA A 160 -14.78 -2.46 -22.97
N SER A 161 -14.25 -3.56 -22.43
CA SER A 161 -14.50 -4.93 -22.89
C SER A 161 -14.22 -5.18 -24.38
N MET A 162 -13.26 -4.45 -24.94
CA MET A 162 -12.81 -4.59 -26.33
C MET A 162 -11.56 -5.46 -26.46
N ALA A 163 -11.34 -6.46 -25.60
CA ALA A 163 -10.20 -7.37 -25.68
C ALA A 163 -8.83 -6.66 -25.72
N GLY A 164 -8.73 -5.48 -25.11
CA GLY A 164 -7.52 -4.66 -25.12
C GLY A 164 -7.37 -3.72 -26.32
N TYR A 165 -8.27 -3.72 -27.31
CA TYR A 165 -8.21 -2.73 -28.38
C TYR A 165 -8.45 -1.29 -27.84
N PRO A 166 -7.84 -0.27 -28.45
CA PRO A 166 -8.17 1.12 -28.19
C PRO A 166 -9.65 1.39 -28.49
N ASP A 167 -10.21 2.41 -27.84
CA ASP A 167 -11.51 2.92 -28.22
C ASP A 167 -11.50 3.42 -29.67
N ARG A 168 -12.64 3.32 -30.36
CA ARG A 168 -12.76 3.71 -31.77
C ARG A 168 -12.58 5.21 -31.99
N THR A 169 -12.69 6.02 -30.94
CA THR A 169 -12.47 7.47 -31.01
C THR A 169 -11.00 7.87 -30.96
N VAL A 170 -10.08 6.94 -30.67
CA VAL A 170 -8.66 7.25 -30.53
C VAL A 170 -8.05 7.63 -31.87
N ASN A 171 -7.40 8.78 -31.94
CA ASN A 171 -6.60 9.18 -33.10
C ASN A 171 -5.22 8.50 -33.06
N LEU A 172 -5.12 7.32 -33.67
CA LEU A 172 -3.89 6.53 -33.68
C LEU A 172 -2.68 7.26 -34.27
N GLU A 173 -2.89 8.14 -35.26
CA GLU A 173 -1.80 8.93 -35.84
C GLU A 173 -1.24 9.91 -34.81
N HIS A 174 -2.10 10.69 -34.17
CA HIS A 174 -1.68 11.69 -33.18
C HIS A 174 -1.04 11.04 -31.94
N VAL A 175 -1.60 9.93 -31.46
CA VAL A 175 -1.02 9.15 -30.36
C VAL A 175 0.37 8.64 -30.72
N ALA A 176 0.53 8.00 -31.89
CA ALA A 176 1.81 7.45 -32.32
C ALA A 176 2.89 8.52 -32.46
N GLN A 177 2.52 9.72 -32.90
CA GLN A 177 3.42 10.86 -33.03
C GLN A 177 3.78 11.52 -31.68
N SER A 178 2.96 11.32 -30.64
CA SER A 178 3.11 11.94 -29.32
C SER A 178 3.78 11.05 -28.29
N VAL A 179 4.34 9.90 -28.70
CA VAL A 179 4.97 8.97 -27.76
C VAL A 179 6.21 9.54 -27.07
N GLY A 180 6.41 9.18 -25.80
CA GLY A 180 7.58 9.56 -25.02
C GLY A 180 7.76 8.73 -23.75
N LEU A 181 8.43 9.30 -22.74
CA LEU A 181 8.58 8.62 -21.45
C LEU A 181 7.22 8.48 -20.74
N PRO A 182 6.95 7.33 -20.09
CA PRO A 182 5.68 7.11 -19.40
C PRO A 182 5.41 8.13 -18.30
N GLN A 183 4.17 8.61 -18.27
CA GLN A 183 3.62 9.49 -17.24
C GLN A 183 2.67 8.71 -16.30
N LYS A 184 2.27 9.36 -15.19
CA LYS A 184 1.29 8.86 -14.23
C LYS A 184 -0.02 8.44 -14.91
N SER A 185 -0.46 9.17 -15.94
CA SER A 185 -1.67 8.88 -16.72
C SER A 185 -1.58 7.53 -17.43
N ASN A 186 -0.44 7.19 -18.03
CA ASN A 186 -0.20 5.92 -18.70
C ASN A 186 -0.35 4.74 -17.73
N CYS A 187 0.38 4.77 -16.62
CA CYS A 187 0.29 3.72 -15.59
C CYS A 187 -1.10 3.70 -14.94
N GLY A 188 -1.65 4.88 -14.67
CA GLY A 188 -2.93 5.10 -14.03
C GLY A 188 -4.12 4.55 -14.80
N SER A 189 -4.05 4.50 -16.13
CA SER A 189 -5.08 3.92 -17.02
C SER A 189 -5.54 2.53 -16.59
N CYS A 190 -4.63 1.76 -15.98
CA CYS A 190 -4.87 0.42 -15.45
C CYS A 190 -4.83 0.37 -13.92
N HIS A 191 -3.83 1.03 -13.31
CA HIS A 191 -3.56 0.87 -11.87
C HIS A 191 -4.57 1.64 -10.99
N PHE A 192 -5.10 2.77 -11.44
CA PHE A 192 -6.09 3.55 -10.65
C PHE A 192 -7.49 2.96 -10.70
N PHE A 193 -7.82 2.23 -11.77
CA PHE A 193 -9.17 1.71 -12.04
C PHE A 193 -9.30 0.20 -11.82
N SER A 194 -8.28 -0.42 -11.23
CA SER A 194 -8.26 -1.84 -10.92
C SER A 194 -9.44 -2.23 -10.01
N GLY A 195 -10.13 -3.32 -10.35
CA GLY A 195 -11.35 -3.75 -9.65
C GLY A 195 -12.65 -3.16 -10.21
N GLY A 196 -12.59 -2.46 -11.35
CA GLY A 196 -13.76 -1.98 -12.09
C GLY A 196 -14.21 -0.56 -11.74
N GLY A 197 -13.33 0.27 -11.16
CA GLY A 197 -13.60 1.65 -10.81
C GLY A 197 -12.40 2.32 -10.13
N ASN A 198 -12.42 3.66 -10.06
CA ASN A 198 -11.35 4.44 -9.45
C ASN A 198 -11.17 4.06 -7.96
N ASN A 199 -9.92 3.90 -7.52
CA ASN A 199 -9.52 3.57 -6.16
C ASN A 199 -10.19 2.32 -5.53
N VAL A 200 -10.83 1.45 -6.32
CA VAL A 200 -11.57 0.29 -5.78
C VAL A 200 -10.63 -0.68 -5.06
N LYS A 201 -9.52 -1.04 -5.70
CA LYS A 201 -8.68 -2.18 -5.29
C LYS A 201 -7.56 -1.79 -4.33
N HIS A 202 -6.65 -0.92 -4.76
CA HIS A 202 -5.43 -0.58 -4.01
C HIS A 202 -5.72 0.25 -2.75
N GLY A 203 -6.51 1.32 -2.89
CA GLY A 203 -6.79 2.25 -1.79
C GLY A 203 -5.76 3.37 -1.66
N ASP A 204 -4.54 3.18 -2.16
CA ASP A 204 -3.45 4.17 -2.18
C ASP A 204 -3.04 4.61 -3.59
N LEU A 205 -3.73 4.15 -4.64
CA LEU A 205 -3.48 4.50 -6.04
C LEU A 205 -4.81 4.82 -6.74
N GLU A 206 -4.97 6.08 -7.16
CA GLU A 206 -6.20 6.60 -7.75
C GLU A 206 -5.93 7.76 -8.72
N SER A 207 -6.98 8.18 -9.46
CA SER A 207 -6.87 9.27 -10.43
C SER A 207 -6.47 10.61 -9.83
N ALA A 208 -6.72 10.83 -8.53
CA ALA A 208 -6.31 12.07 -7.85
C ALA A 208 -4.79 12.30 -7.92
N GLN A 209 -3.97 11.24 -7.94
CA GLN A 209 -2.51 11.32 -8.01
C GLN A 209 -2.00 11.93 -9.31
N LEU A 210 -2.83 12.04 -10.36
CA LEU A 210 -2.45 12.74 -11.59
C LEU A 210 -2.07 14.21 -11.34
N SER A 211 -2.73 14.84 -10.37
CA SER A 211 -2.54 16.26 -10.06
C SER A 211 -2.75 16.58 -8.57
N CYS A 212 -2.34 15.67 -7.68
CA CYS A 212 -2.57 15.83 -6.24
C CYS A 212 -1.65 16.88 -5.59
N SER A 213 -1.97 17.29 -4.36
CA SER A 213 -1.02 18.05 -3.53
C SER A 213 -0.12 17.11 -2.73
N ARG A 214 0.96 17.66 -2.17
CA ARG A 214 1.86 16.97 -1.23
C ARG A 214 1.19 16.41 0.02
N ASP A 215 0.00 16.88 0.39
CA ASP A 215 -0.76 16.32 1.51
C ASP A 215 -1.32 14.93 1.18
N VAL A 216 -1.63 14.69 -0.11
CA VAL A 216 -2.06 13.39 -0.61
C VAL A 216 -0.84 12.48 -0.75
N ASP A 217 0.16 12.90 -1.53
CA ASP A 217 1.42 12.17 -1.72
C ASP A 217 2.60 13.13 -1.89
N VAL A 218 3.60 13.04 -1.02
CA VAL A 218 4.77 13.94 -1.05
C VAL A 218 5.67 13.77 -2.26
N HIS A 219 5.66 12.59 -2.89
CA HIS A 219 6.49 12.26 -4.04
C HIS A 219 5.80 12.66 -5.35
N MET A 220 4.49 12.37 -5.45
CA MET A 220 3.69 12.61 -6.65
C MET A 220 2.99 13.98 -6.66
N GLY A 221 3.03 14.73 -5.56
CA GLY A 221 2.37 16.02 -5.44
C GLY A 221 2.85 17.06 -6.46
N ALA A 222 1.91 17.67 -7.18
CA ALA A 222 2.14 18.68 -8.21
C ALA A 222 2.77 19.97 -7.66
N ASN A 223 2.53 20.28 -6.38
CA ASN A 223 3.20 21.36 -5.63
C ASN A 223 4.52 20.90 -4.97
N GLY A 224 5.21 19.94 -5.58
CA GLY A 224 6.46 19.34 -5.10
C GLY A 224 7.31 18.82 -6.25
N LEU A 225 7.97 17.67 -6.06
CA LEU A 225 8.78 17.03 -7.11
C LEU A 225 7.93 16.48 -8.27
N ASN A 226 6.63 16.26 -8.05
CA ASN A 226 5.68 15.78 -9.05
C ASN A 226 6.21 14.55 -9.82
N LEU A 227 6.75 13.56 -9.09
CA LEU A 227 7.39 12.41 -9.70
C LEU A 227 6.40 11.62 -10.58
N GLU A 228 6.92 11.10 -11.68
CA GLU A 228 6.25 10.08 -12.48
C GLU A 228 6.49 8.69 -11.88
N CYS A 229 5.64 7.71 -12.17
CA CYS A 229 5.76 6.36 -11.61
C CYS A 229 7.15 5.73 -11.86
N VAL A 230 7.70 5.95 -13.06
CA VAL A 230 8.99 5.44 -13.51
C VAL A 230 10.20 6.04 -12.79
N ALA A 231 10.01 7.10 -12.00
CA ALA A 231 11.08 7.66 -11.16
C ALA A 231 11.50 6.71 -10.03
N CYS A 232 10.54 5.92 -9.50
CA CYS A 232 10.79 4.87 -8.50
C CYS A 232 10.72 3.48 -9.13
N HIS A 233 9.73 3.25 -10.00
CA HIS A 233 9.56 2.02 -10.76
C HIS A 233 10.40 2.06 -12.04
N THR A 234 11.71 2.15 -11.89
CA THR A 234 12.62 2.14 -13.03
C THR A 234 12.51 0.82 -13.80
N ALA A 235 12.95 0.82 -15.05
CA ALA A 235 12.92 -0.37 -15.89
C ALA A 235 14.25 -0.53 -16.62
N GLU A 236 14.71 -1.77 -16.69
CA GLU A 236 15.79 -2.20 -17.58
C GLU A 236 15.21 -3.26 -18.52
N ASN A 237 15.42 -3.12 -19.83
CA ASN A 237 14.86 -4.04 -20.84
C ASN A 237 13.34 -4.28 -20.64
N HIS A 238 12.59 -3.20 -20.44
CA HIS A 238 11.15 -3.18 -20.13
C HIS A 238 10.71 -4.02 -18.91
N GLN A 239 11.66 -4.44 -18.05
CA GLN A 239 11.37 -5.10 -16.78
C GLN A 239 11.21 -4.04 -15.69
N ILE A 240 9.98 -3.56 -15.53
CA ILE A 240 9.61 -2.55 -14.53
C ILE A 240 9.82 -3.12 -13.10
N LEU A 241 10.52 -2.35 -12.27
CA LEU A 241 10.75 -2.69 -10.86
C LEU A 241 9.47 -2.60 -10.02
N GLY A 242 9.46 -3.29 -8.88
CA GLY A 242 8.38 -3.16 -7.89
C GLY A 242 7.30 -4.22 -8.05
N LYS A 243 7.71 -5.50 -7.97
CA LYS A 243 6.75 -6.60 -7.85
C LYS A 243 5.79 -6.33 -6.69
N LEU A 244 4.52 -6.70 -6.84
CA LEU A 244 3.47 -6.56 -5.82
C LEU A 244 3.19 -7.90 -5.14
N TYR A 245 3.23 -7.95 -3.81
CA TYR A 245 3.04 -9.19 -3.03
C TYR A 245 1.66 -9.85 -3.19
N SER A 246 0.65 -9.13 -3.67
CA SER A 246 -0.66 -9.70 -3.99
C SER A 246 -0.66 -10.59 -5.23
N VAL A 247 0.39 -10.54 -6.04
CA VAL A 247 0.55 -11.32 -7.29
C VAL A 247 1.97 -11.88 -7.49
N SER A 248 2.82 -11.83 -6.45
CA SER A 248 4.18 -12.36 -6.46
C SER A 248 4.58 -12.84 -5.06
N THR A 249 5.43 -13.86 -4.99
CA THR A 249 5.66 -14.61 -3.74
C THR A 249 7.00 -14.33 -3.07
N ASP A 250 7.99 -13.83 -3.81
CA ASP A 250 9.39 -13.74 -3.39
C ASP A 250 9.88 -12.31 -3.15
N ASN A 251 10.83 -12.07 -2.24
CA ASN A 251 11.30 -10.70 -1.95
C ASN A 251 12.36 -10.18 -2.95
N THR A 252 12.12 -10.34 -4.25
CA THR A 252 13.04 -9.90 -5.31
C THR A 252 12.42 -8.78 -6.15
N ASN A 253 13.26 -7.97 -6.80
CA ASN A 253 12.82 -6.91 -7.72
C ASN A 253 11.74 -5.99 -7.09
N ARG A 254 12.11 -5.32 -5.99
CA ARG A 254 11.23 -4.46 -5.19
C ARG A 254 11.68 -3.00 -5.31
N VAL A 255 10.71 -2.10 -5.13
CA VAL A 255 10.97 -0.68 -4.91
C VAL A 255 10.96 -0.46 -3.41
N THR A 256 11.97 0.23 -2.89
CA THR A 256 12.16 0.46 -1.46
C THR A 256 12.51 1.91 -1.21
N CYS A 257 12.09 2.45 -0.07
CA CYS A 257 12.42 3.82 0.34
C CYS A 257 13.94 4.04 0.36
N GLU A 258 14.69 2.99 0.70
CA GLU A 258 16.13 2.97 0.87
C GLU A 258 16.93 3.16 -0.43
N GLN A 259 16.28 3.13 -1.61
CA GLN A 259 16.94 3.45 -2.88
C GLN A 259 17.22 4.96 -3.04
N CYS A 260 16.47 5.80 -2.32
CA CYS A 260 16.68 7.25 -2.28
C CYS A 260 17.04 7.71 -0.85
N HIS A 261 16.41 7.15 0.17
CA HIS A 261 16.65 7.50 1.56
C HIS A 261 17.64 6.55 2.22
N THR A 262 18.26 6.93 3.34
CA THR A 262 19.05 5.97 4.13
C THR A 262 18.14 5.20 5.09
N ASN A 263 18.56 4.02 5.54
CA ASN A 263 17.84 3.27 6.59
C ASN A 263 17.87 3.98 7.97
N SER A 264 18.66 5.06 8.08
CA SER A 264 18.78 5.95 9.23
C SER A 264 18.53 7.41 8.79
N ALA A 265 17.38 7.65 8.16
CA ALA A 265 17.02 8.95 7.58
C ALA A 265 16.65 10.03 8.61
N HIS A 266 16.48 9.66 9.88
CA HIS A 266 16.06 10.58 10.94
C HIS A 266 17.27 11.08 11.73
N LEU A 267 17.13 12.27 12.30
CA LEU A 267 18.09 12.81 13.27
C LEU A 267 17.96 12.12 14.63
N SER A 268 16.77 11.55 14.92
CA SER A 268 16.52 10.76 16.12
C SER A 268 17.00 9.32 15.96
N ASP A 269 17.97 8.93 16.77
CA ASP A 269 18.44 7.54 16.86
C ASP A 269 17.33 6.57 17.26
N VAL A 270 16.37 7.01 18.08
CA VAL A 270 15.24 6.18 18.48
C VAL A 270 14.40 5.84 17.25
N LEU A 271 14.08 6.81 16.39
CA LEU A 271 13.35 6.56 15.14
C LEU A 271 14.16 5.69 14.18
N ASN A 272 15.47 5.91 14.07
CA ASN A 272 16.35 5.06 13.25
C ASN A 272 16.37 3.61 13.72
N ARG A 273 16.30 3.33 15.04
CA ARG A 273 16.20 1.95 15.54
C ARG A 273 14.89 1.28 15.16
N HIS A 274 13.79 2.02 15.01
CA HIS A 274 12.51 1.46 14.60
C HIS A 274 12.55 0.87 13.19
N SER A 275 13.38 1.39 12.28
CA SER A 275 13.47 0.90 10.89
C SER A 275 13.89 -0.58 10.79
N SER A 276 14.47 -1.14 11.87
CA SER A 276 14.80 -2.57 11.99
C SER A 276 13.58 -3.48 12.03
N LYS A 277 12.45 -3.01 12.56
CA LYS A 277 11.23 -3.82 12.79
C LYS A 277 9.94 -3.15 12.33
N VAL A 278 9.98 -1.89 11.91
CA VAL A 278 8.85 -1.12 11.41
C VAL A 278 9.23 -0.59 10.03
N SER A 279 8.40 -0.81 9.02
CA SER A 279 8.67 -0.28 7.69
C SER A 279 8.45 1.23 7.64
N CYS A 280 9.14 1.92 6.73
CA CYS A 280 8.95 3.35 6.51
C CYS A 280 7.48 3.68 6.23
N GLN A 281 6.83 2.85 5.41
CA GLN A 281 5.42 2.95 5.07
C GLN A 281 4.52 2.97 6.31
N ALA A 282 4.81 2.15 7.33
CA ALA A 282 3.95 2.03 8.52
C ALA A 282 3.81 3.35 9.29
N CYS A 283 4.88 4.16 9.29
CA CYS A 283 4.89 5.48 9.92
C CYS A 283 4.49 6.60 8.95
N HIS A 284 4.85 6.49 7.68
CA HIS A 284 4.68 7.58 6.71
C HIS A 284 3.41 7.49 5.84
N ILE A 285 2.64 6.41 5.95
CA ILE A 285 1.29 6.29 5.36
C ILE A 285 0.30 6.12 6.53
N PRO A 286 0.00 7.21 7.27
CA PRO A 286 -0.90 7.15 8.43
C PRO A 286 -2.35 6.84 8.04
N GLU A 287 -2.70 7.14 6.79
CA GLU A 287 -4.03 7.06 6.21
C GLU A 287 -3.92 6.83 4.69
N TYR A 288 -4.85 6.04 4.12
CA TYR A 288 -5.03 5.84 2.69
C TYR A 288 -6.46 6.17 2.26
N ALA A 289 -6.75 6.15 0.96
CA ALA A 289 -8.00 6.61 0.38
C ALA A 289 -8.32 8.05 0.80
N LYS A 290 -7.30 8.93 0.72
CA LYS A 290 -7.37 10.33 1.16
C LYS A 290 -8.32 11.18 0.31
N VAL A 291 -8.47 10.86 -0.98
CA VAL A 291 -9.26 11.67 -1.93
C VAL A 291 -10.55 10.98 -2.37
N ASN A 292 -10.51 9.72 -2.82
CA ASN A 292 -11.74 8.98 -3.12
C ASN A 292 -11.88 7.73 -2.27
N SER A 293 -13.12 7.30 -2.05
CA SER A 293 -13.43 6.08 -1.30
C SER A 293 -12.80 4.85 -1.95
N THR A 294 -12.43 3.88 -1.13
CA THR A 294 -11.98 2.56 -1.55
C THR A 294 -12.91 1.48 -1.04
N LYS A 295 -13.06 0.40 -1.81
CA LYS A 295 -13.94 -0.70 -1.44
C LYS A 295 -13.26 -1.55 -0.36
N MET A 296 -13.95 -1.73 0.75
CA MET A 296 -13.50 -2.47 1.94
C MET A 296 -14.16 -3.84 2.06
N ALA A 297 -15.36 -3.99 1.50
CA ALA A 297 -16.00 -5.29 1.37
C ALA A 297 -16.76 -5.45 0.04
N TRP A 298 -16.80 -6.69 -0.44
CA TRP A 298 -17.59 -7.12 -1.60
C TRP A 298 -18.28 -8.46 -1.30
N LYS A 299 -19.61 -8.46 -1.25
CA LYS A 299 -20.43 -9.67 -1.06
C LYS A 299 -21.08 -10.09 -2.38
N TRP A 300 -20.52 -11.12 -3.02
CA TRP A 300 -21.10 -11.72 -4.21
C TRP A 300 -22.36 -12.54 -3.91
N SER A 301 -22.54 -13.00 -2.67
CA SER A 301 -23.73 -13.72 -2.21
C SER A 301 -25.02 -12.90 -2.36
N ASP A 302 -24.91 -11.57 -2.34
CA ASP A 302 -26.02 -10.65 -2.54
C ASP A 302 -26.37 -10.41 -4.02
N ALA A 303 -25.51 -10.83 -4.96
CA ALA A 303 -25.69 -10.56 -6.38
C ALA A 303 -26.88 -11.32 -6.99
N GLY A 304 -27.49 -10.74 -8.02
CA GLY A 304 -28.61 -11.33 -8.75
C GLY A 304 -30.00 -10.92 -8.26
N LYS A 305 -30.13 -10.05 -7.25
CA LYS A 305 -31.44 -9.47 -6.90
C LYS A 305 -31.87 -8.50 -7.99
N LEU A 306 -33.11 -8.63 -8.45
CA LEU A 306 -33.70 -7.82 -9.51
C LEU A 306 -34.92 -7.07 -8.96
N LYS A 307 -35.22 -5.91 -9.54
CA LYS A 307 -36.44 -5.15 -9.27
C LYS A 307 -37.30 -5.16 -10.51
N ASP A 308 -38.52 -5.71 -10.39
CA ASP A 308 -39.45 -5.87 -11.53
C ASP A 308 -38.82 -6.63 -12.72
N GLY A 309 -38.00 -7.65 -12.42
CA GLY A 309 -37.29 -8.45 -13.42
C GLY A 309 -36.12 -7.75 -14.10
N LYS A 310 -35.74 -6.54 -13.68
CA LYS A 310 -34.63 -5.77 -14.24
C LYS A 310 -33.50 -5.58 -13.23
N PRO A 311 -32.24 -5.51 -13.68
CA PRO A 311 -31.13 -5.15 -12.80
C PRO A 311 -31.28 -3.71 -12.31
N TYR A 312 -30.86 -3.49 -11.08
CA TYR A 312 -30.81 -2.19 -10.43
C TYR A 312 -29.49 -2.00 -9.68
N GLU A 313 -29.26 -0.75 -9.28
CA GLU A 313 -28.14 -0.28 -8.49
C GLU A 313 -28.61 0.59 -7.33
N GLU A 314 -27.81 0.65 -6.27
CA GLU A 314 -28.00 1.53 -5.12
C GLU A 314 -26.68 2.22 -4.81
N ASP A 315 -26.75 3.50 -4.44
CA ASP A 315 -25.58 4.34 -4.17
C ASP A 315 -25.63 4.91 -2.75
N ASP A 316 -24.46 5.16 -2.17
CA ASP A 316 -24.35 5.98 -0.96
C ASP A 316 -24.41 7.49 -1.28
N SER A 317 -24.37 8.32 -0.23
CA SER A 317 -24.41 9.79 -0.37
C SER A 317 -23.20 10.38 -1.10
N LEU A 318 -22.14 9.61 -1.31
CA LEU A 318 -20.93 10.02 -2.03
C LEU A 318 -20.92 9.51 -3.47
N GLY A 319 -22.00 8.85 -3.92
CA GLY A 319 -22.11 8.26 -5.25
C GLY A 319 -21.36 6.95 -5.43
N ASN A 320 -20.95 6.29 -4.33
CA ASN A 320 -20.38 4.94 -4.45
C ASN A 320 -21.51 3.92 -4.52
N HIS A 321 -21.50 3.06 -5.54
CA HIS A 321 -22.42 1.92 -5.60
C HIS A 321 -22.28 1.07 -4.33
N THR A 322 -23.34 0.98 -3.52
CA THR A 322 -23.46 0.09 -2.36
C THR A 322 -24.07 -1.26 -2.76
N TYR A 323 -24.77 -1.31 -3.88
CA TYR A 323 -25.26 -2.54 -4.50
C TYR A 323 -25.28 -2.44 -6.02
N LEU A 324 -24.93 -3.54 -6.70
CA LEU A 324 -25.14 -3.72 -8.13
C LEU A 324 -25.68 -5.12 -8.37
N SER A 325 -26.77 -5.26 -9.14
CA SER A 325 -27.35 -6.60 -9.42
C SER A 325 -26.32 -7.58 -10.01
N ILE A 326 -25.39 -7.07 -10.81
CA ILE A 326 -24.34 -7.86 -11.47
C ILE A 326 -23.18 -8.25 -10.55
N LYS A 327 -23.08 -7.69 -9.35
CA LYS A 327 -21.89 -7.82 -8.49
C LYS A 327 -22.20 -8.02 -7.01
N GLY A 328 -23.41 -7.75 -6.54
CA GLY A 328 -23.80 -7.84 -5.14
C GLY A 328 -23.55 -6.55 -4.36
N SER A 329 -23.32 -6.67 -3.06
CA SER A 329 -23.24 -5.54 -2.13
C SER A 329 -21.81 -5.14 -1.79
N PHE A 330 -21.61 -3.87 -1.47
CA PHE A 330 -20.31 -3.28 -1.20
C PHE A 330 -20.29 -2.47 0.09
N LYS A 331 -19.12 -2.42 0.73
CA LYS A 331 -18.81 -1.41 1.76
C LYS A 331 -17.65 -0.57 1.30
N TRP A 332 -17.76 0.74 1.49
CA TRP A 332 -16.76 1.72 1.13
C TRP A 332 -16.25 2.45 2.36
N ALA A 333 -15.01 2.92 2.28
CA ALA A 333 -14.46 3.81 3.28
C ALA A 333 -13.50 4.80 2.62
N ARG A 334 -13.37 5.97 3.23
CA ARG A 334 -12.46 7.06 2.82
C ARG A 334 -11.69 7.48 4.07
N ASN A 335 -10.47 8.00 3.89
CA ASN A 335 -9.61 8.42 5.00
C ASN A 335 -9.38 7.28 6.00
N VAL A 336 -8.88 6.16 5.48
CA VAL A 336 -8.84 4.90 6.23
C VAL A 336 -7.49 4.73 6.91
N ARG A 337 -7.51 4.47 8.22
CA ARG A 337 -6.33 4.05 8.99
C ARG A 337 -5.92 2.63 8.55
N PRO A 338 -4.65 2.38 8.17
CA PRO A 338 -4.18 1.04 7.83
C PRO A 338 -4.33 0.04 8.98
N ASP A 339 -4.50 -1.22 8.60
CA ASP A 339 -4.16 -2.35 9.48
C ASP A 339 -2.65 -2.60 9.44
N TYR A 340 -2.10 -3.19 10.50
CA TYR A 340 -0.67 -3.47 10.61
C TYR A 340 -0.43 -4.96 10.82
N ILE A 341 0.50 -5.53 10.07
CA ILE A 341 0.86 -6.95 10.14
C ILE A 341 2.38 -7.14 10.17
N TRP A 342 2.83 -8.28 10.69
CA TRP A 342 4.21 -8.74 10.49
C TRP A 342 4.39 -9.30 9.08
N PHE A 343 5.47 -8.90 8.41
CA PHE A 343 5.75 -9.34 7.06
C PHE A 343 7.24 -9.48 6.78
N ASN A 344 7.66 -10.62 6.22
CA ASN A 344 9.06 -10.95 5.94
C ASN A 344 9.47 -10.85 4.45
N GLY A 345 8.57 -10.36 3.59
CA GLY A 345 8.83 -10.29 2.15
C GLY A 345 8.43 -11.53 1.37
N THR A 346 7.82 -12.55 2.00
CA THR A 346 7.32 -13.74 1.30
C THR A 346 5.82 -13.87 1.41
N ALA A 347 5.17 -14.26 0.32
CA ALA A 347 3.73 -14.40 0.24
C ALA A 347 3.33 -15.69 -0.47
N ASP A 348 2.11 -16.16 -0.20
CA ASP A 348 1.44 -17.21 -0.97
C ASP A 348 0.08 -16.68 -1.43
N GLN A 349 -0.42 -17.18 -2.56
CA GLN A 349 -1.72 -16.78 -3.11
C GLN A 349 -2.59 -18.00 -3.35
N TYR A 350 -3.90 -17.81 -3.20
CA TYR A 350 -4.86 -18.82 -3.64
C TYR A 350 -4.89 -18.87 -5.17
N LEU A 351 -4.54 -20.03 -5.72
CA LEU A 351 -4.56 -20.28 -7.16
C LEU A 351 -5.85 -21.02 -7.55
N LEU A 352 -6.32 -20.79 -8.77
CA LEU A 352 -7.46 -21.52 -9.30
C LEU A 352 -7.16 -23.03 -9.29
N GLY A 353 -8.00 -23.80 -8.61
CA GLY A 353 -7.83 -25.24 -8.41
C GLY A 353 -7.38 -25.65 -7.01
N ASP A 354 -6.87 -24.71 -6.18
CA ASP A 354 -6.50 -24.98 -4.79
C ASP A 354 -7.72 -25.41 -3.95
N THR A 355 -7.51 -26.26 -2.95
CA THR A 355 -8.56 -26.58 -1.96
C THR A 355 -8.61 -25.53 -0.87
N ILE A 356 -9.81 -25.17 -0.40
CA ILE A 356 -10.01 -24.25 0.72
C ILE A 356 -9.45 -24.87 2.00
N GLN A 357 -8.49 -24.17 2.64
CA GLN A 357 -7.81 -24.62 3.85
C GLN A 357 -8.36 -23.99 5.15
N SER A 358 -9.04 -22.84 5.05
CA SER A 358 -9.53 -22.08 6.19
C SER A 358 -10.67 -21.14 5.79
N VAL A 359 -11.50 -20.75 6.76
CA VAL A 359 -12.54 -19.74 6.61
C VAL A 359 -12.29 -18.63 7.66
N PRO A 360 -12.21 -17.35 7.29
CA PRO A 360 -12.27 -16.83 5.91
C PRO A 360 -11.12 -17.33 5.02
N VAL A 361 -11.40 -17.54 3.74
CA VAL A 361 -10.38 -17.97 2.77
C VAL A 361 -9.39 -16.82 2.56
N LYS A 362 -8.12 -17.09 2.85
CA LYS A 362 -7.02 -16.15 2.61
C LYS A 362 -6.70 -16.14 1.11
N MET A 363 -7.12 -15.10 0.39
CA MET A 363 -6.81 -14.96 -1.03
C MET A 363 -5.30 -14.78 -1.27
N ASN A 364 -4.64 -14.16 -0.29
CA ASN A 364 -3.20 -14.17 -0.16
C ASN A 364 -2.81 -14.24 1.32
N ARG A 365 -1.68 -14.87 1.58
CA ARG A 365 -1.05 -14.93 2.89
C ARG A 365 0.26 -14.16 2.81
N LEU A 366 0.39 -13.14 3.65
CA LEU A 366 1.63 -12.41 3.86
C LEU A 366 2.33 -13.05 5.06
N ASN A 367 3.48 -13.69 4.84
CA ASN A 367 4.19 -14.43 5.88
C ASN A 367 5.03 -13.49 6.73
N GLY A 368 5.21 -13.83 8.00
CA GLY A 368 6.06 -13.09 8.92
C GLY A 368 5.62 -13.27 10.36
N SER A 369 6.51 -12.95 11.28
CA SER A 369 6.24 -12.92 12.72
C SER A 369 7.25 -12.04 13.44
N TYR A 370 7.01 -11.72 14.70
CA TYR A 370 8.00 -10.99 15.49
C TYR A 370 9.37 -11.69 15.56
N HIS A 371 9.35 -13.02 15.73
CA HIS A 371 10.56 -13.85 15.90
C HIS A 371 11.35 -14.06 14.61
N ASP A 372 10.74 -13.82 13.45
CA ASP A 372 11.43 -13.83 12.18
C ASP A 372 12.29 -12.56 12.06
N ARG A 373 13.60 -12.77 11.85
CA ARG A 373 14.59 -11.69 11.76
C ARG A 373 14.37 -10.78 10.55
N LEU A 374 13.79 -11.30 9.47
CA LEU A 374 13.51 -10.55 8.24
C LEU A 374 12.16 -9.82 8.31
N SER A 375 11.32 -10.14 9.30
CA SER A 375 10.01 -9.52 9.43
C SER A 375 10.07 -8.09 9.93
N LYS A 376 9.34 -7.20 9.25
CA LYS A 376 8.97 -5.85 9.69
C LYS A 376 7.45 -5.72 9.81
N ILE A 377 6.99 -4.76 10.60
CA ILE A 377 5.60 -4.31 10.64
C ILE A 377 5.34 -3.47 9.40
N ILE A 378 4.33 -3.83 8.61
CA ILE A 378 3.91 -3.08 7.41
C ILE A 378 2.45 -2.63 7.50
N PRO A 379 2.07 -1.52 6.86
CA PRO A 379 0.67 -1.12 6.73
C PRO A 379 0.01 -1.85 5.55
N VAL A 380 -1.23 -2.31 5.77
CA VAL A 380 -2.02 -3.00 4.76
C VAL A 380 -3.46 -2.48 4.75
N LYS A 381 -4.06 -2.47 3.56
CA LYS A 381 -5.51 -2.54 3.39
C LYS A 381 -5.94 -4.01 3.47
N ILE A 382 -6.98 -4.30 4.23
CA ILE A 382 -7.60 -5.62 4.25
C ILE A 382 -8.97 -5.50 3.58
N HIS A 383 -9.13 -6.17 2.44
CA HIS A 383 -10.41 -6.27 1.74
C HIS A 383 -11.08 -7.59 2.13
N THR A 384 -12.34 -7.51 2.58
CA THR A 384 -13.13 -8.68 3.00
C THR A 384 -14.27 -8.94 2.02
N GLY A 385 -14.91 -10.10 2.10
CA GLY A 385 -16.04 -10.38 1.23
C GLY A 385 -16.51 -11.80 1.33
N ASP A 386 -17.37 -12.19 0.40
CA ASP A 386 -17.66 -13.58 0.12
C ASP A 386 -17.62 -13.83 -1.39
N GLN A 387 -17.41 -15.09 -1.76
CA GLN A 387 -17.31 -15.49 -3.14
C GLN A 387 -17.77 -16.93 -3.31
N ILE A 388 -18.18 -17.22 -4.53
CA ILE A 388 -18.77 -18.49 -4.90
C ILE A 388 -17.71 -19.62 -4.84
N TYR A 389 -18.12 -20.77 -4.31
CA TYR A 389 -17.28 -21.96 -4.18
C TYR A 389 -18.08 -23.23 -4.46
N ASP A 390 -17.41 -24.30 -4.87
CA ASP A 390 -17.97 -25.62 -5.06
C ASP A 390 -17.99 -26.39 -3.72
N LYS A 391 -19.18 -26.84 -3.31
CA LYS A 391 -19.39 -27.51 -2.00
C LYS A 391 -18.77 -28.90 -1.94
N VAL A 392 -18.66 -29.60 -3.07
CA VAL A 392 -18.17 -30.98 -3.13
C VAL A 392 -16.66 -31.00 -3.30
N TYR A 393 -16.13 -30.20 -4.23
CA TYR A 393 -14.69 -30.08 -4.44
C TYR A 393 -13.98 -29.20 -3.39
N ASN A 394 -14.75 -28.51 -2.53
CA ASN A 394 -14.26 -27.60 -1.48
C ASN A 394 -13.22 -26.59 -2.01
N ARG A 395 -13.56 -25.90 -3.11
CA ARG A 395 -12.69 -24.91 -3.75
C ARG A 395 -13.48 -23.74 -4.29
N LEU A 396 -12.84 -22.58 -4.38
CA LEU A 396 -13.37 -21.43 -5.10
C LEU A 396 -13.55 -21.77 -6.59
N VAL A 397 -14.57 -21.20 -7.22
CA VAL A 397 -14.86 -21.45 -8.64
C VAL A 397 -14.65 -20.19 -9.48
N GLN A 398 -14.37 -20.40 -10.77
CA GLN A 398 -14.30 -19.34 -11.77
C GLN A 398 -15.62 -19.28 -12.53
N PRO A 399 -16.52 -18.32 -12.23
CA PRO A 399 -17.70 -18.09 -13.05
C PRO A 399 -17.34 -17.30 -14.31
N LYS A 400 -18.10 -17.55 -15.38
CA LYS A 400 -18.20 -16.66 -16.54
C LYS A 400 -19.07 -15.47 -16.16
N LEU A 401 -18.45 -14.31 -15.98
CA LEU A 401 -19.12 -13.07 -15.59
C LEU A 401 -19.51 -12.24 -16.82
N TYR A 402 -18.65 -12.16 -17.82
CA TYR A 402 -18.83 -11.34 -19.00
C TYR A 402 -19.36 -12.13 -20.21
N GLY A 403 -20.27 -11.52 -20.97
CA GLY A 403 -20.80 -11.99 -22.24
C GLY A 403 -21.46 -10.84 -23.00
N GLU A 404 -21.44 -10.88 -24.33
CA GLU A 404 -21.97 -9.78 -25.17
C GLU A 404 -23.49 -9.79 -25.28
N THR A 405 -24.10 -10.96 -25.17
CA THR A 405 -25.55 -11.17 -25.32
C THR A 405 -26.10 -11.93 -24.12
N ALA A 406 -27.40 -11.75 -23.86
CA ALA A 406 -28.11 -12.62 -22.92
C ALA A 406 -28.18 -14.04 -23.49
N GLY A 407 -28.20 -15.05 -22.62
CA GLY A 407 -28.20 -16.47 -22.96
C GLY A 407 -26.81 -17.09 -23.18
N ASP A 408 -25.73 -16.33 -22.97
CA ASP A 408 -24.34 -16.79 -23.12
C ASP A 408 -23.75 -17.37 -21.80
N SER A 409 -24.62 -17.69 -20.84
CA SER A 409 -24.29 -18.15 -19.48
C SER A 409 -23.50 -17.12 -18.65
N ALA A 410 -23.43 -15.87 -19.11
CA ALA A 410 -22.64 -14.83 -18.46
C ALA A 410 -23.44 -14.20 -17.31
N PHE A 411 -22.91 -14.28 -16.09
CA PHE A 411 -23.64 -13.84 -14.89
C PHE A 411 -24.11 -12.38 -14.97
N TRP A 412 -23.32 -11.46 -15.55
CA TRP A 412 -23.70 -10.04 -15.64
C TRP A 412 -24.88 -9.75 -16.56
N LYS A 413 -25.33 -10.72 -17.37
CA LYS A 413 -26.53 -10.61 -18.21
C LYS A 413 -27.63 -11.56 -17.81
N ASP A 414 -27.27 -12.78 -17.44
CA ASP A 414 -28.22 -13.87 -17.23
C ASP A 414 -28.62 -14.03 -15.75
N PHE A 415 -27.81 -13.54 -14.81
CA PHE A 415 -28.03 -13.62 -13.36
C PHE A 415 -28.23 -15.05 -12.82
N LYS A 416 -27.66 -16.06 -13.51
CA LYS A 416 -27.74 -17.47 -13.14
C LYS A 416 -26.37 -18.01 -12.75
N TRP A 417 -26.16 -18.20 -11.45
CA TRP A 417 -24.88 -18.66 -10.92
C TRP A 417 -24.47 -20.05 -11.41
N ASP A 418 -25.41 -21.00 -11.45
CA ASP A 418 -25.10 -22.39 -11.84
C ASP A 418 -24.58 -22.47 -13.29
N GLU A 419 -25.28 -21.82 -14.23
CA GLU A 419 -24.86 -21.74 -15.64
C GLU A 419 -23.51 -21.01 -15.79
N ALA A 420 -23.31 -19.91 -15.07
CA ALA A 420 -22.07 -19.14 -15.10
C ALA A 420 -20.87 -19.91 -14.56
N VAL A 421 -21.04 -20.66 -13.47
CA VAL A 421 -19.99 -21.50 -12.90
C VAL A 421 -19.68 -22.67 -13.82
N ALA A 422 -20.71 -23.35 -14.35
CA ALA A 422 -20.52 -24.45 -15.28
C ALA A 422 -19.72 -24.01 -16.52
N ALA A 423 -20.06 -22.86 -17.11
CA ALA A 423 -19.37 -22.31 -18.27
C ALA A 423 -17.91 -21.91 -17.95
N GLY A 424 -17.69 -21.16 -16.86
CA GLY A 424 -16.36 -20.66 -16.52
C GLY A 424 -15.40 -21.76 -16.06
N MET A 425 -15.89 -22.75 -15.30
CA MET A 425 -15.08 -23.90 -14.88
C MET A 425 -14.71 -24.81 -16.04
N LYS A 426 -15.62 -24.97 -17.02
CA LYS A 426 -15.34 -25.69 -18.27
C LYS A 426 -14.20 -25.03 -19.06
N GLU A 427 -14.22 -23.71 -19.20
CA GLU A 427 -13.12 -22.97 -19.86
C GLU A 427 -11.81 -23.06 -19.08
N ALA A 428 -11.88 -23.06 -17.75
CA ALA A 428 -10.73 -23.28 -16.88
C ALA A 428 -10.20 -24.72 -16.89
N GLY A 429 -10.89 -25.66 -17.53
CA GLY A 429 -10.50 -27.08 -17.55
C GLY A 429 -10.67 -27.79 -16.20
N LEU A 430 -11.56 -27.29 -15.33
CA LEU A 430 -11.78 -27.82 -13.99
C LEU A 430 -13.23 -28.33 -13.83
N PRO A 431 -13.46 -29.45 -13.12
CA PRO A 431 -14.83 -29.95 -12.92
C PRO A 431 -15.66 -29.05 -11.99
N TYR A 432 -16.97 -29.06 -12.20
CA TYR A 432 -17.98 -28.43 -11.34
C TYR A 432 -18.99 -29.48 -10.92
N SER A 433 -19.32 -29.53 -9.63
CA SER A 433 -20.21 -30.55 -9.06
C SER A 433 -21.70 -30.29 -9.27
N GLY A 434 -22.07 -29.10 -9.76
CA GLY A 434 -23.46 -28.63 -9.77
C GLY A 434 -23.93 -28.09 -8.42
N GLN A 435 -23.06 -28.04 -7.40
CA GLN A 435 -23.40 -27.54 -6.07
C GLN A 435 -22.46 -26.43 -5.65
N TYR A 436 -23.01 -25.22 -5.54
CA TYR A 436 -22.27 -24.06 -5.08
C TYR A 436 -22.78 -23.51 -3.75
N GLY A 437 -21.93 -22.73 -3.09
CA GLY A 437 -22.26 -21.85 -1.98
C GLY A 437 -21.42 -20.59 -2.03
N PHE A 438 -21.49 -19.77 -0.99
CA PHE A 438 -20.61 -18.62 -0.80
C PHE A 438 -19.81 -18.80 0.48
N VAL A 439 -18.52 -18.45 0.42
CA VAL A 439 -17.60 -18.56 1.55
C VAL A 439 -16.94 -17.21 1.79
N GLU A 440 -16.77 -16.85 3.06
CA GLU A 440 -16.09 -15.62 3.45
C GLU A 440 -14.62 -15.63 3.00
N THR A 441 -14.11 -14.49 2.59
CA THR A 441 -12.74 -14.32 2.12
C THR A 441 -12.12 -13.02 2.60
N GLU A 442 -10.80 -13.00 2.62
CA GLU A 442 -10.04 -11.80 2.91
C GLU A 442 -8.76 -11.73 2.07
N MET A 443 -8.35 -10.52 1.75
CA MET A 443 -7.19 -10.25 0.92
C MET A 443 -6.43 -9.04 1.44
N TYR A 444 -5.11 -9.19 1.57
CA TYR A 444 -4.20 -8.17 2.10
C TYR A 444 -3.53 -7.40 0.96
N TRP A 445 -3.52 -6.09 1.07
CA TRP A 445 -2.94 -5.17 0.08
C TRP A 445 -1.93 -4.25 0.78
N PRO A 446 -0.62 -4.50 0.65
CA PRO A 446 0.41 -3.60 1.17
C PRO A 446 0.28 -2.19 0.60
N LEU A 447 0.29 -1.19 1.48
CA LEU A 447 0.21 0.22 1.13
C LEU A 447 1.62 0.79 0.91
N ASN A 448 1.84 1.46 -0.22
CA ASN A 448 3.16 1.96 -0.63
C ASN A 448 3.13 3.40 -1.18
N HIS A 449 1.95 3.96 -1.44
CA HIS A 449 1.75 5.32 -1.94
C HIS A 449 0.92 6.14 -0.94
N MET A 450 0.61 7.39 -1.31
CA MET A 450 0.01 8.39 -0.42
C MET A 450 0.89 8.71 0.81
N VAL A 451 2.20 8.73 0.60
CA VAL A 451 3.17 9.07 1.66
C VAL A 451 2.88 10.50 2.15
N ALA A 452 2.62 10.65 3.44
CA ALA A 452 2.24 11.92 4.06
C ALA A 452 3.46 12.83 4.33
N PRO A 453 3.25 14.16 4.44
CA PRO A 453 4.27 15.08 4.92
C PRO A 453 4.87 14.65 6.26
N LYS A 454 6.16 14.96 6.49
CA LYS A 454 6.89 14.53 7.70
C LYS A 454 6.18 14.90 9.02
N GLY A 455 5.50 16.05 9.06
CA GLY A 455 4.75 16.51 10.25
C GLY A 455 3.42 15.78 10.49
N GLN A 456 3.00 14.94 9.56
CA GLN A 456 1.79 14.10 9.65
C GLN A 456 2.15 12.61 9.78
N ALA A 457 3.44 12.28 9.90
CA ALA A 457 3.86 10.90 10.17
C ALA A 457 3.31 10.44 11.54
N VAL A 458 3.11 9.13 11.66
CA VAL A 458 2.58 8.51 12.88
C VAL A 458 3.44 8.86 14.09
N GLY A 459 2.81 9.42 15.13
CA GLY A 459 3.46 9.76 16.38
C GLY A 459 3.65 8.54 17.31
N CYS A 460 4.59 8.66 18.25
CA CYS A 460 4.93 7.57 19.19
C CYS A 460 3.71 7.05 19.95
N THR A 461 2.87 7.96 20.47
CA THR A 461 1.70 7.64 21.31
C THR A 461 0.59 6.92 20.54
N GLU A 462 0.55 7.02 19.22
CA GLU A 462 -0.43 6.30 18.40
C GLU A 462 -0.14 4.80 18.36
N CYS A 463 1.11 4.39 18.56
CA CYS A 463 1.54 2.99 18.63
C CYS A 463 1.71 2.52 20.08
N HIS A 464 2.37 3.34 20.91
CA HIS A 464 2.72 3.06 22.31
C HIS A 464 1.60 3.43 23.29
N THR A 465 0.37 3.04 22.98
CA THR A 465 -0.81 3.26 23.83
C THR A 465 -1.52 1.95 24.11
N ARG A 466 -2.20 1.88 25.26
CA ARG A 466 -2.95 0.71 25.70
C ARG A 466 -4.24 0.51 24.95
N GLU A 467 -4.92 1.61 24.66
CA GLU A 467 -6.25 1.60 24.08
C GLU A 467 -6.20 2.24 22.69
N ASN A 468 -6.85 1.59 21.72
CA ASN A 468 -7.01 2.07 20.36
C ASN A 468 -5.70 2.38 19.59
N GLY A 469 -4.58 1.79 20.03
CA GLY A 469 -3.28 1.92 19.37
C GLY A 469 -3.22 1.25 17.99
N ARG A 470 -2.37 1.76 17.11
CA ARG A 470 -2.16 1.26 15.74
C ARG A 470 -1.76 -0.20 15.72
N LEU A 471 -0.92 -0.58 16.68
CA LEU A 471 -0.36 -1.92 16.78
C LEU A 471 -1.15 -2.84 17.72
N ALA A 472 -2.39 -2.49 18.09
CA ALA A 472 -3.17 -3.24 19.09
C ALA A 472 -3.41 -4.72 18.70
N LYS A 473 -3.55 -5.01 17.40
CA LYS A 473 -3.77 -6.38 16.89
C LYS A 473 -2.50 -7.24 16.85
N LEU A 474 -1.32 -6.64 16.98
CA LEU A 474 -0.05 -7.38 16.89
C LEU A 474 0.34 -7.97 18.24
N THR A 475 0.67 -9.25 18.27
CA THR A 475 1.07 -9.98 19.47
C THR A 475 2.48 -10.58 19.31
N GLY A 476 2.97 -11.24 20.37
CA GLY A 476 4.26 -11.96 20.35
C GLY A 476 5.48 -11.13 20.74
N PHE A 477 5.30 -9.89 21.16
CA PHE A 477 6.39 -9.02 21.65
C PHE A 477 5.89 -8.04 22.70
N TYR A 478 6.83 -7.53 23.50
CA TYR A 478 6.58 -6.45 24.44
C TYR A 478 6.72 -5.10 23.75
N LEU A 479 5.64 -4.32 23.72
CA LEU A 479 5.59 -2.96 23.23
C LEU A 479 5.48 -1.99 24.43
N PRO A 480 6.51 -1.16 24.70
CA PRO A 480 6.46 -0.17 25.76
C PRO A 480 5.20 0.72 25.65
N GLY A 481 4.59 1.08 26.77
CA GLY A 481 3.37 1.91 26.80
C GLY A 481 2.06 1.15 26.54
N ARG A 482 2.06 0.15 25.63
CA ARG A 482 0.91 -0.74 25.39
C ARG A 482 0.88 -1.89 26.39
N ASP A 483 1.96 -2.64 26.46
CA ASP A 483 2.02 -3.87 27.25
C ASP A 483 2.47 -3.61 28.69
N ARG A 484 2.18 -4.56 29.57
CA ARG A 484 2.60 -4.56 30.97
C ARG A 484 3.20 -5.89 31.34
N ASN A 485 4.24 -5.85 32.16
CA ASN A 485 4.74 -7.03 32.84
C ASN A 485 4.46 -6.87 34.32
N ARG A 486 3.41 -7.54 34.82
CA ARG A 486 2.95 -7.39 36.21
C ARG A 486 4.06 -7.60 37.24
N LEU A 487 4.99 -8.52 36.98
CA LEU A 487 6.10 -8.79 37.89
C LEU A 487 7.09 -7.62 37.90
N GLN A 488 7.52 -7.15 36.74
CA GLN A 488 8.43 -6.01 36.63
C GLN A 488 7.79 -4.72 37.14
N ASP A 489 6.52 -4.49 36.80
CA ASP A 489 5.74 -3.34 37.29
C ASP A 489 5.64 -3.38 38.83
N SER A 490 5.39 -4.55 39.42
CA SER A 490 5.31 -4.72 40.88
C SER A 490 6.66 -4.52 41.55
N ILE A 491 7.74 -5.09 40.98
CA ILE A 491 9.10 -4.91 41.49
C ILE A 491 9.49 -3.43 41.43
N GLY A 492 9.24 -2.76 40.30
CA GLY A 492 9.51 -1.33 40.13
C GLY A 492 8.73 -0.47 41.11
N TYR A 493 7.45 -0.77 41.32
CA TYR A 493 6.61 -0.10 42.31
C TYR A 493 7.15 -0.28 43.74
N TRP A 494 7.51 -1.51 44.13
CA TRP A 494 8.07 -1.78 45.45
C TRP A 494 9.45 -1.13 45.64
N MET A 495 10.31 -1.14 44.64
CA MET A 495 11.59 -0.42 44.67
C MET A 495 11.38 1.08 44.86
N PHE A 496 10.43 1.67 44.14
CA PHE A 496 10.07 3.09 44.30
C PHE A 496 9.59 3.38 45.73
N MET A 497 8.66 2.57 46.25
CA MET A 497 8.13 2.72 47.61
C MET A 497 9.21 2.55 48.68
N LEU A 498 10.11 1.57 48.52
CA LEU A 498 11.24 1.35 49.43
C LEU A 498 12.24 2.51 49.39
N THR A 499 12.52 3.05 48.20
CA THR A 499 13.39 4.24 48.05
C THR A 499 12.77 5.45 48.72
N LEU A 500 11.46 5.67 48.52
CA LEU A 500 10.72 6.74 49.17
C LEU A 500 10.80 6.61 50.70
N ALA A 501 10.55 5.40 51.22
CA ALA A 501 10.64 5.09 52.65
C ALA A 501 12.05 5.33 53.21
N ALA A 502 13.10 4.95 52.47
CA ALA A 502 14.49 5.19 52.88
C ALA A 502 14.82 6.69 52.94
N VAL A 503 14.37 7.49 51.96
CA VAL A 503 14.55 8.95 51.95
C VAL A 503 13.84 9.60 53.13
N PHE A 504 12.57 9.25 53.38
CA PHE A 504 11.81 9.75 54.52
C PHE A 504 12.42 9.30 55.85
N GLY A 505 12.85 8.05 55.95
CA GLY A 505 13.56 7.51 57.11
C GLY A 505 14.85 8.29 57.40
N HIS A 506 15.67 8.55 56.37
CA HIS A 506 16.88 9.36 56.51
C HIS A 506 16.57 10.79 56.97
N ALA A 507 15.53 11.42 56.41
CA ALA A 507 15.09 12.76 56.81
C ALA A 507 14.62 12.79 58.29
N LEU A 508 13.82 11.80 58.71
CA LEU A 508 13.38 11.67 60.10
C LEU A 508 14.56 11.46 61.04
N ILE A 509 15.49 10.56 60.71
CA ILE A 509 16.71 10.34 61.49
C ILE A 509 17.44 11.67 61.67
N ARG A 510 17.69 12.44 60.60
CA ARG A 510 18.34 13.76 60.67
C ARG A 510 17.61 14.73 61.61
N ILE A 511 16.29 14.80 61.56
CA ILE A 511 15.49 15.66 62.45
C ILE A 511 15.64 15.21 63.91
N PHE A 512 15.51 13.92 64.18
CA PHE A 512 15.66 13.37 65.53
C PHE A 512 17.08 13.56 66.07
N THR A 513 18.13 13.33 65.28
CA THR A 513 19.51 13.55 65.74
C THR A 513 19.78 15.02 66.02
N LYS A 514 19.26 15.94 65.18
CA LYS A 514 19.35 17.39 65.41
C LYS A 514 18.66 17.78 66.72
N ASN A 515 17.43 17.31 66.94
CA ASN A 515 16.66 17.62 68.15
C ASN A 515 17.29 17.01 69.41
N TYR A 516 17.81 15.78 69.32
CA TYR A 516 18.52 15.12 70.41
C TYR A 516 19.81 15.86 70.75
N ARG A 517 20.61 16.23 69.75
CA ARG A 517 21.84 17.02 69.93
C ARG A 517 21.56 18.39 70.54
N GLN A 518 20.50 19.08 70.10
CA GLN A 518 20.06 20.34 70.73
C GLN A 518 19.60 20.16 72.19
N ARG A 519 18.96 19.03 72.55
CA ARG A 519 18.60 18.73 73.95
C ARG A 519 19.83 18.40 74.80
N TYR A 520 20.77 17.63 74.26
CA TYR A 520 22.00 17.23 74.94
C TYR A 520 22.93 18.43 75.16
N GLU A 521 23.13 19.28 74.14
CA GLU A 521 23.90 20.53 74.26
C GLU A 521 23.25 21.50 75.26
N LYS A 522 21.91 21.57 75.34
CA LYS A 522 21.21 22.35 76.38
C LYS A 522 21.34 21.78 77.81
N GLN A 523 21.59 20.48 77.97
CA GLN A 523 21.84 19.86 79.28
C GLN A 523 23.28 20.07 79.76
N ILE A 524 24.25 20.18 78.84
CA ILE A 524 25.67 20.43 79.18
C ILE A 524 25.91 21.87 79.66
N VAL A 525 25.07 22.84 79.29
CA VAL A 525 25.19 24.25 79.74
C VAL A 525 24.59 24.48 81.16
N SER A 526 24.31 23.43 81.93
CA SER A 526 23.65 23.53 83.25
C SER A 526 24.48 23.04 84.45
N TYR A 527 25.79 22.83 84.30
CA TYR A 527 26.67 22.43 85.40
C TYR A 527 27.98 23.22 85.38
N ASP A 528 27.93 24.48 85.85
CA ASP A 528 28.93 25.10 86.75
C ASP A 528 28.68 26.62 86.86
N GLU A 529 27.65 27.02 87.62
CA GLU A 529 27.65 28.35 88.26
C GLU A 529 27.00 28.21 89.64
N GLY A 530 27.77 27.67 90.58
CA GLY A 530 27.32 27.40 91.94
C GLY A 530 28.41 27.61 92.98
N LYS A 531 28.87 28.86 93.14
CA LYS A 531 28.83 29.65 94.40
C LYS A 531 30.01 30.63 94.56
N PRO A 532 29.74 31.85 95.05
CA PRO A 532 30.72 32.80 95.58
C PRO A 532 30.87 32.68 97.12
N GLY A 533 32.02 33.11 97.64
CA GLY A 533 32.34 33.29 99.08
C GLY A 533 33.64 32.58 99.45
N GLU A 534 34.64 33.18 100.10
CA GLU A 534 34.85 34.48 100.77
C GLU A 534 36.30 34.94 100.53
#